data_AF-A0A957K364-F1
#
_entry.id   AF-A0A957K364-F1
#
_cell.length_a   1.000
_cell.length_b   1.000
_cell.length_c   1.000
_cell.angle_alpha   90.00
_cell.angle_beta   90.00
_cell.angle_gamma   90.00
#
_symmetry.space_group_name_H-M   'P 1'
#
loop_
_entity.id
_entity.type
_entity.pdbx_description
1 polymer ?
#
loop_
_entity_poly.entity_id
_entity_poly.type
_entity_poly.pdbx_seq_one_letter_code
_entity_poly.pdbx_strand_id
1 'polypeptide(L)'
;MTSLVDLNVRTGPGTNYGVVGALPAGSSAAIVGKSPDGNWWKISCPANVGNECWTSAGASYSTASNAGGVPVANVPPAPTHAPTYTYTPSSTTTATSTYPAGTATALYLTGTPTYTATPPNNATATNTYTPTPTQENGATATNTPTSTYTATPTEAAIAPFDNDSLQNPAVSVFLSITGNRSFTYTDAISYEAGDQDDWVEFELPANSNPNQNIFITLECTFSGNVGNAAGRITLYENGQQTTKIVLCNVGEQTITINNTATYQGRIHFGVTNDGVRMDYTVTVVGFR
;
A
#
# COMPACT_ATOMS: atom_id res chain seq x y z
N MET A 1 14.42 -27.21 -17.35
CA MET A 1 13.08 -26.60 -17.37
C MET A 1 12.86 -25.89 -18.69
N THR A 2 11.60 -25.70 -19.06
CA THR A 2 11.15 -24.88 -20.18
C THR A 2 10.19 -23.83 -19.65
N SER A 3 10.41 -22.56 -19.97
CA SER A 3 9.47 -21.48 -19.65
C SER A 3 8.23 -21.59 -20.53
N LEU A 4 7.05 -21.41 -19.94
CA LEU A 4 5.77 -21.38 -20.65
C LEU A 4 5.37 -19.97 -21.06
N VAL A 5 5.88 -18.97 -20.34
CA VAL A 5 5.69 -17.53 -20.56
C VAL A 5 7.03 -16.80 -20.44
N ASP A 6 7.08 -15.52 -20.78
CA ASP A 6 8.24 -14.68 -20.49
C ASP A 6 8.42 -14.59 -18.97
N LEU A 7 9.58 -15.05 -18.48
CA LEU A 7 9.79 -15.30 -17.06
C LEU A 7 10.99 -14.52 -16.53
N ASN A 8 10.80 -13.82 -15.41
CA ASN A 8 11.89 -13.06 -14.79
C ASN A 8 12.92 -14.00 -14.16
N VAL A 9 14.20 -13.70 -14.41
CA VAL A 9 15.35 -14.30 -13.74
C VAL A 9 15.78 -13.37 -12.62
N ARG A 10 15.80 -13.87 -11.38
CA ARG A 10 16.02 -13.09 -10.16
C ARG A 10 17.27 -13.52 -9.41
N THR A 11 17.76 -12.64 -8.54
CA THR A 11 18.91 -12.89 -7.65
C THR A 11 18.62 -13.92 -6.55
N GLY A 12 17.36 -14.20 -6.23
CA GLY A 12 16.96 -15.17 -5.20
C GLY A 12 15.55 -15.72 -5.40
N PRO A 13 15.16 -16.73 -4.61
CA PRO A 13 13.85 -17.37 -4.71
C PRO A 13 12.78 -16.52 -4.03
N GLY A 14 12.15 -15.66 -4.83
CA GLY A 14 11.08 -14.77 -4.40
C GLY A 14 10.98 -13.56 -5.33
N THR A 15 9.80 -12.94 -5.43
CA THR A 15 9.63 -11.71 -6.22
C THR A 15 10.24 -10.48 -5.55
N ASN A 16 10.45 -10.53 -4.23
CA ASN A 16 11.18 -9.51 -3.48
C ASN A 16 12.69 -9.46 -3.84
N TYR A 17 13.21 -10.45 -4.57
CA TYR A 17 14.57 -10.44 -5.08
C TYR A 17 14.65 -9.71 -6.42
N GLY A 18 15.71 -8.90 -6.58
CA GLY A 18 15.93 -8.11 -7.78
C GLY A 18 16.03 -8.96 -9.05
N VAL A 19 15.45 -8.46 -10.14
CA VAL A 19 15.51 -9.08 -11.48
C VAL A 19 16.88 -8.79 -12.10
N VAL A 20 17.51 -9.84 -12.62
CA VAL A 20 18.81 -9.78 -13.32
C VAL A 20 18.71 -10.10 -14.80
N GLY A 21 17.58 -10.68 -15.24
CA GLY A 21 17.33 -10.96 -16.64
C GLY A 21 15.94 -11.55 -16.88
N ALA A 22 15.73 -12.08 -18.07
CA ALA A 22 14.48 -12.74 -18.46
C ALA A 22 14.76 -14.02 -19.26
N LEU A 23 13.82 -14.95 -19.16
CA LEU A 23 13.72 -16.19 -19.92
C LEU A 23 12.48 -16.07 -20.81
N PRO A 24 12.65 -15.77 -22.12
CA PRO A 24 11.53 -15.69 -23.05
C PRO A 24 10.72 -16.99 -23.07
N ALA A 25 9.43 -16.92 -23.37
CA ALA A 25 8.57 -18.09 -23.48
C ALA A 25 9.16 -19.15 -24.43
N GLY A 26 9.10 -20.43 -24.03
CA GLY A 26 9.69 -21.55 -24.76
C GLY A 26 11.19 -21.74 -24.55
N SER A 27 11.87 -20.83 -23.85
CA SER A 27 13.29 -20.97 -23.54
C SER A 27 13.55 -22.10 -22.55
N SER A 28 14.69 -22.75 -22.71
CA SER A 28 15.11 -23.84 -21.83
C SER A 28 16.30 -23.44 -20.96
N ALA A 29 16.24 -23.79 -19.67
CA ALA A 29 17.31 -23.56 -18.72
C ALA A 29 17.59 -24.82 -17.89
N ALA A 30 18.87 -25.08 -17.59
CA ALA A 30 19.27 -26.17 -16.72
C ALA A 30 18.93 -25.83 -15.26
N ILE A 31 18.21 -26.72 -14.57
CA ILE A 31 17.92 -26.57 -13.14
C ILE A 31 19.11 -27.11 -12.37
N VAL A 32 19.67 -26.30 -11.47
CA VAL A 32 20.81 -26.64 -10.62
C VAL A 32 20.42 -26.74 -9.13
N GLY A 33 19.21 -26.31 -8.78
CA GLY A 33 18.68 -26.42 -7.44
C GLY A 33 17.23 -25.96 -7.35
N LYS A 34 16.64 -26.09 -6.16
CA LYS A 34 15.30 -25.58 -5.85
C LYS A 34 15.27 -24.88 -4.50
N SER A 35 14.30 -24.00 -4.30
CA SER A 35 14.04 -23.40 -2.99
C SER A 35 13.53 -24.46 -2.00
N PRO A 36 13.66 -24.25 -0.69
CA PRO A 36 13.17 -25.18 0.34
C PRO A 36 11.67 -25.51 0.20
N ASP A 37 10.87 -24.54 -0.22
CA ASP A 37 9.43 -24.68 -0.48
C ASP A 37 9.10 -25.26 -1.87
N GLY A 38 10.09 -25.42 -2.74
CA GLY A 38 9.94 -25.93 -4.11
C GLY A 38 9.31 -24.96 -5.11
N ASN A 39 9.01 -23.72 -4.71
CA ASN A 39 8.33 -22.73 -5.54
C ASN A 39 9.24 -22.03 -6.55
N TRP A 40 10.56 -22.19 -6.43
CA TRP A 40 11.55 -21.53 -7.28
C TRP A 40 12.62 -22.51 -7.75
N TRP A 41 12.95 -22.44 -9.03
CA TRP A 41 14.10 -23.13 -9.60
C TRP A 41 15.34 -22.24 -9.53
N LYS A 42 16.43 -22.74 -8.97
CA LYS A 42 17.76 -22.20 -9.22
C LYS A 42 18.23 -22.77 -10.56
N ILE A 43 18.55 -21.89 -11.51
CA ILE A 43 18.97 -22.27 -12.85
C ILE A 43 20.42 -21.89 -13.10
N SER A 44 21.05 -22.53 -14.09
CA SER A 44 22.29 -22.01 -14.65
C SER A 44 22.01 -20.64 -15.28
N CYS A 45 22.69 -19.60 -14.81
CA CYS A 45 22.53 -18.27 -15.35
C CYS A 45 22.83 -18.23 -16.85
N PRO A 46 22.01 -17.56 -17.68
CA PRO A 46 22.40 -17.22 -19.04
C PRO A 46 23.66 -16.34 -19.01
N ALA A 47 24.43 -16.36 -20.10
CA ALA A 47 25.67 -15.57 -20.19
C ALA A 47 25.40 -14.09 -19.90
N ASN A 48 26.22 -13.48 -19.05
CA ASN A 48 26.17 -12.06 -18.64
C ASN A 48 24.98 -11.64 -17.76
N VAL A 49 24.22 -12.58 -17.19
CA VAL A 49 23.04 -12.26 -16.34
C VAL A 49 23.42 -12.16 -14.85
N GLY A 50 24.37 -12.94 -14.36
CA GLY A 50 24.81 -12.89 -12.97
C GLY A 50 25.35 -14.23 -12.47
N ASN A 51 25.56 -14.32 -11.15
CA ASN A 51 26.05 -15.54 -10.49
C ASN A 51 24.91 -16.40 -9.91
N GLU A 52 23.76 -15.78 -9.62
CA GLU A 52 22.61 -16.45 -9.03
C GLU A 52 21.35 -16.11 -9.81
N CYS A 53 20.72 -17.16 -10.35
CA CYS A 53 19.56 -17.04 -11.21
C CYS A 53 18.45 -17.94 -10.70
N TRP A 54 17.36 -17.33 -10.32
CA TRP A 54 16.17 -17.97 -9.79
C TRP A 54 14.97 -17.61 -10.64
N THR A 55 14.06 -18.55 -10.80
CA THR A 55 12.89 -18.39 -11.66
C THR A 55 11.70 -19.18 -11.09
N SER A 56 10.47 -18.73 -11.36
CA SER A 56 9.28 -19.38 -10.81
C SER A 56 9.17 -20.83 -11.27
N ALA A 57 8.89 -21.72 -10.32
CA ALA A 57 8.60 -23.13 -10.56
C ALA A 57 7.10 -23.42 -10.72
N GLY A 58 6.25 -22.39 -10.64
CA GLY A 58 4.82 -22.54 -10.80
C GLY A 58 4.47 -23.14 -12.17
N ALA A 59 3.49 -24.05 -12.18
CA ALA A 59 3.14 -24.86 -13.35
C ALA A 59 2.62 -24.02 -14.53
N SER A 60 2.15 -22.79 -14.28
CA SER A 60 1.76 -21.79 -15.29
C SER A 60 2.96 -21.12 -15.95
N TYR A 61 4.11 -21.09 -15.26
CA TYR A 61 5.29 -20.33 -15.68
C TYR A 61 6.39 -21.21 -16.27
N SER A 62 6.56 -22.41 -15.74
CA SER A 62 7.58 -23.32 -16.22
C SER A 62 7.21 -24.79 -16.06
N THR A 63 7.79 -25.63 -16.92
CA THR A 63 7.75 -27.08 -16.80
C THR A 63 9.15 -27.62 -16.57
N ALA A 64 9.27 -28.67 -15.76
CA ALA A 64 10.55 -29.30 -15.45
C ALA A 64 10.48 -30.80 -15.72
N SER A 65 11.48 -31.31 -16.43
CA SER A 65 11.70 -32.75 -16.64
C SER A 65 12.82 -33.23 -15.73
N ASN A 66 12.74 -34.48 -15.25
CA ASN A 66 13.75 -35.13 -14.40
C ASN A 66 14.09 -34.36 -13.10
N ALA A 67 13.15 -33.59 -12.55
CA ALA A 67 13.40 -32.72 -11.39
C ALA A 67 13.38 -33.42 -10.01
N GLY A 68 13.10 -34.74 -9.97
CA GLY A 68 12.93 -35.49 -8.71
C GLY A 68 14.19 -35.55 -7.83
N GLY A 69 15.39 -35.43 -8.42
CA GLY A 69 16.67 -35.45 -7.72
C GLY A 69 17.32 -34.08 -7.51
N VAL A 70 16.61 -32.98 -7.81
CA VAL A 70 17.18 -31.63 -7.71
C VAL A 70 17.41 -31.26 -6.24
N PRO A 71 18.65 -30.88 -5.85
CA PRO A 71 18.95 -30.55 -4.47
C PRO A 71 18.29 -29.23 -4.05
N VAL A 72 17.96 -29.12 -2.77
CA VAL A 72 17.58 -27.83 -2.17
C VAL A 72 18.83 -26.96 -2.15
N ALA A 73 18.77 -25.80 -2.80
CA ALA A 73 19.87 -24.85 -2.85
C ALA A 73 19.82 -23.90 -1.66
N ASN A 74 20.99 -23.43 -1.22
CA ASN A 74 21.09 -22.32 -0.28
C ASN A 74 20.44 -21.09 -0.90
N VAL A 75 19.46 -20.53 -0.20
CA VAL A 75 18.75 -19.33 -0.62
C VAL A 75 19.53 -18.11 -0.12
N PRO A 76 19.73 -17.07 -0.94
CA PRO A 76 20.29 -15.80 -0.46
C PRO A 76 19.37 -15.24 0.64
N PRO A 77 19.90 -14.43 1.58
CA PRO A 77 19.05 -13.70 2.51
C PRO A 77 18.04 -12.86 1.72
N ALA A 78 16.77 -12.88 2.15
CA ALA A 78 15.75 -12.01 1.56
C ALA A 78 16.25 -10.56 1.59
N PRO A 79 16.11 -9.80 0.50
CA PRO A 79 16.42 -8.38 0.53
C PRO A 79 15.58 -7.77 1.63
N THR A 80 16.26 -7.15 2.58
CA THR A 80 15.60 -6.26 3.51
C THR A 80 15.21 -5.06 2.66
N HIS A 81 13.91 -4.88 2.43
CA HIS A 81 13.42 -3.60 1.91
C HIS A 81 14.08 -2.51 2.76
N ALA A 82 14.66 -1.51 2.10
CA ALA A 82 15.37 -0.45 2.80
C ALA A 82 14.45 0.11 3.91
N PRO A 83 14.98 0.35 5.12
CA PRO A 83 14.17 0.82 6.23
C PRO A 83 13.38 2.05 5.80
N THR A 84 12.09 2.02 6.12
CA THR A 84 11.17 3.15 6.09
C THR A 84 11.90 4.39 6.60
N TYR A 85 12.10 5.40 5.74
CA TYR A 85 12.61 6.69 6.21
C TYR A 85 11.53 7.29 7.11
N THR A 86 11.69 7.15 8.42
CA THR A 86 10.90 7.87 9.40
C THR A 86 11.40 9.30 9.40
N TYR A 87 10.72 10.18 8.65
CA TYR A 87 10.86 11.60 8.87
C TYR A 87 10.42 11.89 10.30
N THR A 88 11.39 12.06 11.20
CA THR A 88 11.13 12.69 12.49
C THR A 88 10.94 14.18 12.18
N PRO A 89 9.75 14.77 12.38
CA PRO A 89 9.60 16.20 12.20
C PRO A 89 10.57 16.89 13.15
N SER A 90 11.53 17.62 12.58
CA SER A 90 12.45 18.46 13.34
C SER A 90 11.61 19.49 14.09
N SER A 91 11.62 19.44 15.42
CA SER A 91 10.96 20.43 16.25
C SER A 91 11.58 21.79 15.99
N THR A 92 10.85 22.66 15.30
CA THR A 92 11.20 24.07 15.18
C THR A 92 11.20 24.67 16.57
N THR A 93 12.36 25.14 17.03
CA THR A 93 12.51 25.79 18.33
C THR A 93 11.62 27.04 18.38
N THR A 94 10.61 27.01 19.25
CA THR A 94 9.79 28.18 19.54
C THR A 94 10.64 29.22 20.26
N ALA A 95 10.90 30.36 19.62
CA ALA A 95 11.53 31.50 20.28
C ALA A 95 10.64 32.00 21.42
N THR A 96 11.15 31.92 22.65
CA THR A 96 10.47 32.45 23.84
C THR A 96 10.73 33.95 23.91
N SER A 97 9.70 34.77 23.68
CA SER A 97 9.75 36.21 23.95
C SER A 97 9.34 36.46 25.40
N THR A 98 10.25 36.99 26.21
CA THR A 98 9.97 37.47 27.57
C THR A 98 9.71 38.98 27.50
N TYR A 99 8.52 39.42 27.91
CA TYR A 99 8.19 40.84 28.04
C TYR A 99 8.19 41.24 29.52
N PRO A 100 8.82 42.35 29.93
CA PRO A 100 8.80 42.81 31.32
C PRO A 100 7.46 43.47 31.66
N ALA A 101 7.00 43.26 32.88
CA ALA A 101 5.77 43.84 33.42
C ALA A 101 5.89 45.37 33.56
N GLY A 102 5.04 46.11 32.84
CA GLY A 102 4.83 47.54 33.01
C GLY A 102 3.35 47.83 33.27
N THR A 103 3.07 48.54 34.36
CA THR A 103 1.74 49.03 34.78
C THR A 103 1.20 50.07 33.80
N ALA A 104 0.01 49.83 33.23
CA ALA A 104 -0.69 50.80 32.38
C ALA A 104 -1.85 51.47 33.13
N THR A 105 -1.80 52.81 33.20
CA THR A 105 -2.92 53.68 33.59
C THR A 105 -3.87 53.84 32.39
N ALA A 106 -5.17 53.72 32.62
CA ALA A 106 -6.20 53.74 31.58
C ALA A 106 -6.34 55.12 30.92
N LEU A 107 -6.14 55.17 29.60
CA LEU A 107 -6.60 56.24 28.72
C LEU A 107 -7.50 55.59 27.66
N TYR A 108 -8.74 56.08 27.57
CA TYR A 108 -9.75 55.59 26.66
C TYR A 108 -9.32 55.82 25.20
N LEU A 109 -8.90 54.75 24.52
CA LEU A 109 -8.78 54.68 23.07
C LEU A 109 -9.46 53.40 22.57
N THR A 110 -10.16 53.53 21.45
CA THR A 110 -10.99 52.52 20.76
C THR A 110 -10.16 51.38 20.15
N GLY A 111 -9.59 50.51 20.99
CA GLY A 111 -8.85 49.32 20.58
C GLY A 111 -9.58 48.03 20.92
N THR A 112 -9.78 47.15 19.94
CA THR A 112 -10.30 45.79 20.11
C THR A 112 -9.34 44.97 20.97
N PRO A 113 -9.76 44.31 22.07
CA PRO A 113 -8.89 43.42 22.81
C PRO A 113 -8.68 42.13 22.01
N THR A 114 -7.44 41.83 21.63
CA THR A 114 -7.06 40.54 21.06
C THR A 114 -6.72 39.59 22.22
N TYR A 115 -7.48 38.51 22.37
CA TYR A 115 -7.12 37.39 23.24
C TYR A 115 -6.53 36.28 22.37
N THR A 116 -5.29 35.90 22.65
CA THR A 116 -4.65 34.74 22.04
C THR A 116 -4.95 33.51 22.89
N ALA A 117 -5.96 32.73 22.50
CA ALA A 117 -6.09 31.36 22.97
C ALA A 117 -5.15 30.47 22.12
N THR A 118 -4.31 29.68 22.77
CA THR A 118 -3.47 28.68 22.08
C THR A 118 -4.25 27.37 22.04
N PRO A 119 -4.70 26.87 20.88
CA PRO A 119 -5.36 25.58 20.79
C PRO A 119 -4.34 24.44 20.80
N PRO A 120 -4.65 23.27 21.41
CA PRO A 120 -3.82 22.08 21.31
C PRO A 120 -4.13 21.35 20.00
N ASN A 121 -3.77 21.96 18.87
CA ASN A 121 -3.60 21.39 17.53
C ASN A 121 -3.55 22.56 16.53
N ASN A 122 -2.78 22.37 15.46
CA ASN A 122 -2.39 23.37 14.47
C ASN A 122 -3.57 23.88 13.60
N ALA A 123 -4.57 24.53 14.20
CA ALA A 123 -5.68 25.17 13.51
C ALA A 123 -5.56 26.71 13.64
N THR A 124 -5.61 27.42 12.52
CA THR A 124 -5.60 28.89 12.50
C THR A 124 -7.03 29.38 12.69
N ALA A 125 -7.30 30.07 13.80
CA ALA A 125 -8.62 30.66 14.06
C ALA A 125 -8.74 32.02 13.35
N THR A 126 -9.66 32.13 12.38
CA THR A 126 -10.05 33.41 11.78
C THR A 126 -11.38 33.84 12.40
N ASN A 127 -11.36 34.92 13.17
CA ASN A 127 -12.59 35.52 13.71
C ASN A 127 -13.19 36.48 12.68
N THR A 128 -14.37 36.16 12.15
CA THR A 128 -15.13 37.06 11.27
C THR A 128 -16.26 37.71 12.06
N TYR A 129 -16.24 39.04 12.17
CA TYR A 129 -17.31 39.79 12.80
C TYR A 129 -18.38 40.13 11.74
N THR A 130 -19.52 39.45 11.81
CA THR A 130 -20.71 39.82 11.02
C THR A 130 -21.67 40.59 11.93
N PRO A 131 -21.79 41.92 11.81
CA PRO A 131 -22.80 42.66 12.56
C PRO A 131 -24.18 42.35 11.99
N THR A 132 -25.07 41.76 12.80
CA THR A 132 -26.50 41.67 12.49
C THR A 132 -27.18 42.89 13.12
N PRO A 133 -27.69 43.86 12.34
CA PRO A 133 -28.43 44.97 12.90
C PRO A 133 -29.85 44.50 13.27
N THR A 134 -30.11 44.24 14.55
CA THR A 134 -31.47 44.17 15.07
C THR A 134 -31.81 45.55 15.63
N GLN A 135 -32.63 46.32 14.91
CA GLN A 135 -33.13 47.60 15.41
C GLN A 135 -34.25 47.34 16.42
N GLU A 136 -33.89 47.32 17.70
CA GLU A 136 -34.85 47.52 18.80
C GLU A 136 -34.34 48.67 19.67
N ASN A 137 -35.18 49.69 19.81
CA ASN A 137 -34.86 50.94 20.47
C ASN A 137 -34.73 50.71 21.99
N GLY A 138 -33.49 50.64 22.51
CA GLY A 138 -33.21 50.71 23.95
C GLY A 138 -32.44 49.54 24.58
N ALA A 139 -32.02 48.53 23.82
CA ALA A 139 -31.22 47.41 24.36
C ALA A 139 -29.75 47.47 23.91
N THR A 140 -28.82 47.30 24.86
CA THR A 140 -27.38 47.18 24.62
C THR A 140 -27.11 46.02 23.65
N ALA A 141 -26.54 46.29 22.48
CA ALA A 141 -26.20 45.27 21.49
C ALA A 141 -25.19 44.29 22.09
N THR A 142 -25.61 43.05 22.32
CA THR A 142 -24.73 41.97 22.77
C THR A 142 -24.18 41.29 21.53
N ASN A 143 -22.92 41.57 21.20
CA ASN A 143 -22.22 40.87 20.12
C ASN A 143 -21.79 39.49 20.64
N THR A 144 -22.41 38.42 20.14
CA THR A 144 -21.95 37.05 20.40
C THR A 144 -20.88 36.71 19.36
N PRO A 145 -19.59 36.58 19.73
CA PRO A 145 -18.57 36.14 18.80
C PRO A 145 -18.81 34.67 18.44
N THR A 146 -19.05 34.40 17.16
CA THR A 146 -19.06 33.03 16.62
C THR A 146 -17.65 32.71 16.14
N SER A 147 -16.97 31.80 16.84
CA SER A 147 -15.68 31.28 16.39
C SER A 147 -15.91 30.14 15.40
N THR A 148 -15.55 30.37 14.14
CA THR A 148 -15.53 29.31 13.12
C THR A 148 -14.14 28.72 13.06
N TYR A 149 -14.01 27.42 13.35
CA TYR A 149 -12.75 26.70 13.20
C TYR A 149 -12.70 26.11 11.80
N THR A 150 -11.81 26.64 10.95
CA THR A 150 -11.46 25.99 9.69
C THR A 150 -10.22 25.15 9.97
N ALA A 151 -10.38 23.83 10.06
CA ALA A 151 -9.25 22.91 10.14
C ALA A 151 -8.45 23.02 8.85
N THR A 152 -7.17 23.38 8.94
CA THR A 152 -6.24 23.20 7.83
C THR A 152 -6.00 21.69 7.72
N PRO A 153 -6.38 21.02 6.61
CA PRO A 153 -6.11 19.59 6.47
C PRO A 153 -4.61 19.37 6.58
N THR A 154 -4.20 18.44 7.46
CA THR A 154 -2.82 17.97 7.48
C THR A 154 -2.60 17.24 6.16
N GLU A 155 -1.75 17.78 5.30
CA GLU A 155 -1.38 17.17 4.02
C GLU A 155 -0.90 15.73 4.26
N ALA A 156 -1.46 14.76 3.53
CA ALA A 156 -1.01 13.38 3.65
C ALA A 156 0.45 13.26 3.20
N ALA A 157 1.20 12.36 3.83
CA ALA A 157 2.45 11.89 3.25
C ALA A 157 2.19 11.30 1.86
N ILE A 158 3.15 11.42 0.96
CA ILE A 158 3.11 10.79 -0.37
C ILE A 158 3.56 9.33 -0.22
N ALA A 159 2.81 8.39 -0.79
CA ALA A 159 3.19 6.98 -0.87
C ALA A 159 4.50 6.80 -1.64
N PRO A 160 5.47 6.01 -1.12
CA PRO A 160 6.70 5.70 -1.84
C PRO A 160 6.40 4.93 -3.13
N PHE A 161 7.05 5.28 -4.24
CA PHE A 161 7.03 4.44 -5.44
C PHE A 161 7.82 3.16 -5.20
N ASP A 162 7.18 2.01 -5.41
CA ASP A 162 7.82 0.70 -5.23
C ASP A 162 8.01 -0.08 -6.54
N ASN A 163 7.50 0.46 -7.65
CA ASN A 163 7.62 -0.06 -9.01
C ASN A 163 6.98 -1.44 -9.21
N ASP A 164 6.00 -1.78 -8.39
CA ASP A 164 5.16 -2.93 -8.68
C ASP A 164 4.22 -2.68 -9.87
N SER A 165 3.68 -3.76 -10.43
CA SER A 165 2.78 -3.71 -11.57
C SER A 165 2.11 -5.08 -11.77
N LEU A 166 1.14 -5.13 -12.69
CA LEU A 166 0.55 -6.40 -13.12
C LEU A 166 1.60 -7.44 -13.57
N GLN A 167 2.68 -7.00 -14.25
CA GLN A 167 3.75 -7.88 -14.73
C GLN A 167 4.86 -8.12 -13.69
N ASN A 168 4.96 -7.24 -12.69
CA ASN A 168 5.91 -7.37 -11.59
C ASN A 168 5.20 -7.08 -10.26
N PRO A 169 4.39 -8.01 -9.74
CA PRO A 169 3.70 -7.83 -8.46
C PRO A 169 4.70 -7.72 -7.30
N ALA A 170 4.39 -6.89 -6.30
CA ALA A 170 5.18 -6.72 -5.09
C ALA A 170 5.39 -8.06 -4.36
N VAL A 171 4.35 -8.90 -4.35
CA VAL A 171 4.42 -10.28 -3.83
C VAL A 171 3.75 -11.26 -4.78
N SER A 172 4.33 -12.45 -4.95
CA SER A 172 3.73 -13.59 -5.67
C SER A 172 3.82 -14.84 -4.80
N VAL A 173 2.68 -15.46 -4.48
CA VAL A 173 2.61 -16.59 -3.54
C VAL A 173 1.84 -17.78 -4.09
N PHE A 174 2.48 -18.96 -4.10
CA PHE A 174 1.77 -20.22 -4.31
C PHE A 174 1.15 -20.72 -3.01
N LEU A 175 -0.18 -20.68 -2.93
CA LEU A 175 -0.96 -21.12 -1.78
C LEU A 175 -1.26 -22.61 -1.89
N SER A 176 -1.06 -23.39 -0.82
CA SER A 176 -1.36 -24.83 -0.80
C SER A 176 -1.68 -25.35 0.61
N ILE A 177 -2.31 -26.53 0.68
CA ILE A 177 -2.61 -27.19 1.96
C ILE A 177 -1.37 -27.66 2.74
N THR A 178 -0.25 -27.91 2.05
CA THR A 178 1.00 -28.42 2.65
C THR A 178 2.07 -27.35 2.81
N GLY A 179 1.90 -26.19 2.17
CA GLY A 179 2.82 -25.06 2.22
C GLY A 179 2.15 -23.83 2.79
N ASN A 180 2.38 -22.68 2.16
CA ASN A 180 1.76 -21.42 2.56
C ASN A 180 0.25 -21.50 2.37
N ARG A 181 -0.53 -21.39 3.44
CA ARG A 181 -2.00 -21.40 3.38
C ARG A 181 -2.61 -20.02 3.20
N SER A 182 -1.83 -19.00 3.55
CA SER A 182 -2.19 -17.59 3.45
C SER A 182 -0.93 -16.75 3.26
N PHE A 183 -1.13 -15.49 2.86
CA PHE A 183 -0.13 -14.44 2.96
C PHE A 183 -0.77 -13.12 3.39
N THR A 184 0.06 -12.24 3.92
CA THR A 184 -0.31 -10.87 4.30
C THR A 184 0.71 -9.90 3.69
N TYR A 185 0.23 -8.79 3.15
CA TYR A 185 1.04 -7.71 2.59
C TYR A 185 0.50 -6.37 3.10
N THR A 186 1.41 -5.45 3.42
CA THR A 186 1.10 -4.14 3.98
C THR A 186 1.88 -3.11 3.20
N ASP A 187 1.19 -2.09 2.70
CA ASP A 187 1.83 -0.96 2.03
C ASP A 187 0.93 0.28 2.08
N ALA A 188 1.23 1.30 1.26
CA ALA A 188 0.41 2.46 1.10
C ALA A 188 0.41 3.01 -0.33
N ILE A 189 -0.76 3.51 -0.75
CA ILE A 189 -0.95 4.29 -1.99
C ILE A 189 -1.41 5.72 -1.66
N SER A 190 -1.16 6.67 -2.56
CA SER A 190 -1.66 8.04 -2.46
C SER A 190 -2.05 8.62 -3.81
N TYR A 191 -2.81 9.71 -3.78
CA TYR A 191 -3.26 10.45 -4.96
C TYR A 191 -3.20 11.95 -4.66
N GLU A 192 -2.89 12.84 -5.60
CA GLU A 192 -2.54 12.63 -7.02
C GLU A 192 -1.05 12.31 -7.26
N ALA A 193 -0.21 12.41 -6.22
CA ALA A 193 1.22 12.12 -6.27
C ALA A 193 1.57 10.85 -5.49
N GLY A 194 2.73 10.26 -5.81
CA GLY A 194 3.20 9.00 -5.20
C GLY A 194 2.70 7.78 -5.93
N ASP A 195 2.88 6.62 -5.30
CA ASP A 195 2.34 5.37 -5.84
C ASP A 195 0.82 5.36 -5.76
N GLN A 196 0.17 4.95 -6.84
CA GLN A 196 -1.29 5.01 -6.96
C GLN A 196 -1.94 3.63 -6.93
N ASP A 197 -1.15 2.59 -7.18
CA ASP A 197 -1.62 1.24 -7.36
C ASP A 197 -0.57 0.26 -6.88
N ASP A 198 -0.98 -0.70 -6.05
CA ASP A 198 -0.12 -1.81 -5.68
C ASP A 198 -0.68 -3.13 -6.23
N TRP A 199 0.20 -4.09 -6.48
CA TRP A 199 -0.10 -5.36 -7.14
C TRP A 199 0.44 -6.54 -6.33
N VAL A 200 -0.47 -7.44 -5.95
CA VAL A 200 -0.13 -8.74 -5.35
C VAL A 200 -0.56 -9.87 -6.26
N GLU A 201 0.11 -11.02 -6.21
CA GLU A 201 -0.20 -12.20 -7.02
C GLU A 201 -0.27 -13.46 -6.16
N PHE A 202 -1.16 -14.36 -6.54
CA PHE A 202 -1.25 -15.67 -5.93
C PHE A 202 -1.75 -16.74 -6.89
N GLU A 203 -1.36 -17.98 -6.60
CA GLU A 203 -1.75 -19.18 -7.32
C GLU A 203 -2.15 -20.27 -6.34
N LEU A 204 -2.96 -21.22 -6.80
CA LEU A 204 -3.36 -22.41 -6.03
C LEU A 204 -2.99 -23.68 -6.82
N PRO A 205 -2.86 -24.84 -6.15
CA PRO A 205 -2.71 -26.11 -6.85
C PRO A 205 -3.97 -26.43 -7.64
N ALA A 206 -3.78 -26.73 -8.92
CA ALA A 206 -4.80 -27.34 -9.75
C ALA A 206 -5.28 -28.66 -9.11
N ASN A 207 -6.60 -28.85 -9.05
CA ASN A 207 -7.20 -30.09 -8.59
C ASN A 207 -8.45 -30.45 -9.40
N SER A 208 -9.09 -31.58 -9.07
CA SER A 208 -10.25 -32.08 -9.82
C SER A 208 -11.49 -31.18 -9.75
N ASN A 209 -11.55 -30.26 -8.78
CA ASN A 209 -12.54 -29.20 -8.71
C ASN A 209 -11.86 -27.85 -9.04
N PRO A 210 -12.05 -27.30 -10.25
CA PRO A 210 -11.42 -26.05 -10.62
C PRO A 210 -11.94 -24.87 -9.78
N ASN A 211 -13.16 -24.95 -9.25
CA ASN A 211 -13.75 -23.87 -8.45
C ASN A 211 -13.33 -23.99 -6.99
N GLN A 212 -12.52 -23.05 -6.53
CA GLN A 212 -12.01 -22.98 -5.16
C GLN A 212 -12.49 -21.69 -4.51
N ASN A 213 -12.94 -21.77 -3.25
CA ASN A 213 -13.20 -20.58 -2.44
C ASN A 213 -11.90 -20.16 -1.74
N ILE A 214 -11.60 -18.87 -1.83
CA ILE A 214 -10.57 -18.19 -1.06
C ILE A 214 -11.20 -17.09 -0.22
N PHE A 215 -10.46 -16.61 0.76
CA PHE A 215 -10.90 -15.54 1.64
C PHE A 215 -9.93 -14.37 1.53
N ILE A 216 -10.46 -13.16 1.32
CA ILE A 216 -9.65 -11.95 1.18
C ILE A 216 -10.16 -10.91 2.17
N THR A 217 -9.25 -10.30 2.90
CA THR A 217 -9.51 -9.13 3.75
C THR A 217 -8.62 -7.98 3.30
N LEU A 218 -9.19 -6.78 3.23
CA LEU A 218 -8.47 -5.53 2.99
C LEU A 218 -8.83 -4.55 4.12
N GLU A 219 -7.87 -4.29 5.00
CA GLU A 219 -7.99 -3.30 6.07
C GLU A 219 -7.24 -2.03 5.66
N CYS A 220 -7.86 -0.86 5.82
CA CYS A 220 -7.36 0.42 5.31
C CYS A 220 -7.50 1.54 6.34
N THR A 221 -6.48 2.39 6.43
CA THR A 221 -6.50 3.66 7.16
C THR A 221 -6.24 4.80 6.19
N PHE A 222 -7.08 5.84 6.22
CA PHE A 222 -6.97 6.98 5.32
C PHE A 222 -6.44 8.21 6.06
N SER A 223 -5.62 9.00 5.37
CA SER A 223 -5.10 10.29 5.85
C SER A 223 -5.09 11.34 4.74
N GLY A 224 -4.91 12.61 5.10
CA GLY A 224 -4.96 13.75 4.18
C GLY A 224 -6.38 14.17 3.83
N ASN A 225 -6.61 14.44 2.54
CA ASN A 225 -7.92 14.85 2.04
C ASN A 225 -8.86 13.64 1.86
N VAL A 226 -9.34 13.08 2.98
CA VAL A 226 -10.08 11.80 2.93
C VAL A 226 -11.41 11.92 2.20
N GLY A 227 -12.21 12.96 2.43
CA GLY A 227 -13.53 13.13 1.78
C GLY A 227 -14.38 11.86 1.81
N ASN A 228 -14.86 11.42 0.64
CA ASN A 228 -15.53 10.14 0.40
C ASN A 228 -14.61 9.07 -0.23
N ALA A 229 -13.29 9.21 -0.05
CA ALA A 229 -12.33 8.26 -0.62
C ALA A 229 -12.60 6.84 -0.08
N ALA A 230 -12.44 5.88 -0.98
CA ALA A 230 -12.67 4.48 -0.68
C ALA A 230 -11.65 3.64 -1.45
N GLY A 231 -10.97 2.73 -0.77
CA GLY A 231 -10.05 1.78 -1.39
C GLY A 231 -10.70 0.45 -1.71
N ARG A 232 -10.10 -0.29 -2.64
CA ARG A 232 -10.55 -1.61 -3.05
C ARG A 232 -9.39 -2.46 -3.57
N ILE A 233 -9.64 -3.77 -3.67
CA ILE A 233 -8.90 -4.70 -4.53
C ILE A 233 -9.77 -5.01 -5.75
N THR A 234 -9.21 -4.92 -6.94
CA THR A 234 -9.79 -5.50 -8.16
C THR A 234 -8.97 -6.72 -8.57
N LEU A 235 -9.60 -7.88 -8.69
CA LEU A 235 -8.89 -9.10 -9.10
C LEU A 235 -8.76 -9.21 -10.62
N TYR A 236 -7.60 -9.69 -11.06
CA TYR A 236 -7.26 -10.07 -12.41
C TYR A 236 -7.06 -11.58 -12.47
N GLU A 237 -7.50 -12.20 -13.54
CA GLU A 237 -7.33 -13.63 -13.84
C GLU A 237 -6.52 -13.76 -15.12
N ASN A 238 -5.35 -14.39 -15.04
CA ASN A 238 -4.40 -14.52 -16.14
C ASN A 238 -4.09 -13.15 -16.80
N GLY A 239 -3.89 -12.12 -15.98
CA GLY A 239 -3.63 -10.76 -16.43
C GLY A 239 -4.84 -10.00 -16.98
N GLN A 240 -6.05 -10.57 -16.95
CA GLN A 240 -7.28 -9.89 -17.39
C GLN A 240 -8.13 -9.45 -16.21
N GLN A 241 -8.57 -8.19 -16.23
CA GLN A 241 -9.39 -7.65 -15.14
C GLN A 241 -10.72 -8.42 -15.04
N THR A 242 -11.11 -8.77 -13.81
CA THR A 242 -12.39 -9.42 -13.52
C THR A 242 -13.37 -8.43 -12.88
N THR A 243 -14.60 -8.88 -12.64
CA THR A 243 -15.61 -8.13 -11.87
C THR A 243 -15.52 -8.37 -10.35
N LYS A 244 -14.58 -9.20 -9.88
CA LYS A 244 -14.43 -9.55 -8.47
C LYS A 244 -13.70 -8.41 -7.74
N ILE A 245 -14.38 -7.81 -6.78
CA ILE A 245 -13.91 -6.64 -6.02
C ILE A 245 -14.00 -6.93 -4.52
N VAL A 246 -13.00 -6.50 -3.76
CA VAL A 246 -12.99 -6.50 -2.29
C VAL A 246 -12.84 -5.06 -1.82
N LEU A 247 -13.77 -4.57 -1.01
CA LEU A 247 -13.72 -3.19 -0.49
C LEU A 247 -12.87 -3.13 0.79
N CYS A 248 -12.32 -1.96 1.10
CA CYS A 248 -11.68 -1.72 2.40
C CYS A 248 -12.69 -1.89 3.55
N ASN A 249 -12.23 -2.45 4.68
CA ASN A 249 -12.91 -2.42 5.98
C ASN A 249 -14.33 -3.03 5.99
N VAL A 250 -14.61 -3.96 5.06
CA VAL A 250 -15.88 -4.73 5.05
C VAL A 250 -15.76 -6.11 5.70
N GLY A 251 -14.61 -6.38 6.34
CA GLY A 251 -14.26 -7.68 6.87
C GLY A 251 -13.96 -8.71 5.77
N GLU A 252 -13.80 -9.95 6.18
CA GLU A 252 -13.40 -11.04 5.29
C GLU A 252 -14.46 -11.34 4.22
N GLN A 253 -14.03 -11.35 2.96
CA GLN A 253 -14.86 -11.67 1.80
C GLN A 253 -14.52 -13.06 1.27
N THR A 254 -15.54 -13.85 0.95
CA THR A 254 -15.37 -15.14 0.26
C THR A 254 -15.44 -14.94 -1.25
N ILE A 255 -14.39 -15.34 -1.97
CA ILE A 255 -14.30 -15.23 -3.42
C ILE A 255 -14.12 -16.62 -4.02
N THR A 256 -14.98 -17.00 -4.97
CA THR A 256 -14.77 -18.21 -5.78
C THR A 256 -13.85 -17.90 -6.94
N ILE A 257 -12.80 -18.68 -7.12
CA ILE A 257 -11.79 -18.56 -8.18
C ILE A 257 -11.60 -19.89 -8.92
N ASN A 258 -10.97 -19.84 -10.09
CA ASN A 258 -10.51 -21.00 -10.84
C ASN A 258 -9.06 -21.34 -10.45
N ASN A 259 -8.84 -22.44 -9.71
CA ASN A 259 -7.51 -22.83 -9.21
C ASN A 259 -6.48 -23.22 -10.27
N THR A 260 -6.84 -23.18 -11.55
CA THR A 260 -5.90 -23.36 -12.67
C THR A 260 -5.37 -22.05 -13.25
N ALA A 261 -5.86 -20.91 -12.76
CA ALA A 261 -5.45 -19.58 -13.21
C ALA A 261 -4.49 -18.91 -12.22
N THR A 262 -3.69 -18.00 -12.75
CA THR A 262 -2.92 -17.02 -11.96
C THR A 262 -3.84 -15.85 -11.60
N TYR A 263 -3.85 -15.45 -10.33
CA TYR A 263 -4.62 -14.30 -9.88
C TYR A 263 -3.71 -13.16 -9.42
N GLN A 264 -4.00 -11.95 -9.90
CA GLN A 264 -3.42 -10.73 -9.35
C GLN A 264 -4.50 -9.87 -8.69
N GLY A 265 -4.18 -9.22 -7.56
CA GLY A 265 -5.00 -8.22 -6.92
C GLY A 265 -4.37 -6.85 -7.08
N ARG A 266 -5.06 -5.94 -7.78
CA ARG A 266 -4.70 -4.51 -7.82
C ARG A 266 -5.35 -3.80 -6.64
N ILE A 267 -4.56 -3.28 -5.72
CA ILE A 267 -5.00 -2.43 -4.61
C ILE A 267 -4.99 -0.99 -5.11
N HIS A 268 -6.14 -0.32 -5.09
CA HIS A 268 -6.27 1.03 -5.63
C HIS A 268 -7.45 1.80 -5.02
N PHE A 269 -7.46 3.12 -5.24
CA PHE A 269 -8.64 3.93 -4.91
C PHE A 269 -9.80 3.62 -5.85
N GLY A 270 -10.95 3.34 -5.26
CA GLY A 270 -12.23 3.27 -5.92
C GLY A 270 -12.97 4.58 -6.04
N VAL A 271 -12.77 5.45 -5.06
CA VAL A 271 -13.14 6.86 -5.06
C VAL A 271 -11.93 7.57 -4.48
N THR A 272 -11.50 8.67 -5.10
CA THR A 272 -10.27 9.38 -4.73
C THR A 272 -10.51 10.87 -4.53
N ASN A 273 -9.56 11.52 -3.87
CA ASN A 273 -9.48 12.96 -3.67
C ASN A 273 -8.01 13.39 -3.78
N ASP A 274 -7.74 14.57 -4.32
CA ASP A 274 -6.37 15.09 -4.40
C ASP A 274 -5.79 15.25 -2.98
N GLY A 275 -4.62 14.68 -2.74
CA GLY A 275 -3.92 14.69 -1.46
C GLY A 275 -4.38 13.61 -0.46
N VAL A 276 -5.03 12.53 -0.91
CA VAL A 276 -5.40 11.39 -0.05
C VAL A 276 -4.30 10.33 -0.03
N ARG A 277 -4.06 9.71 1.14
CA ARG A 277 -3.24 8.51 1.30
C ARG A 277 -4.02 7.40 1.99
N MET A 278 -3.80 6.17 1.56
CA MET A 278 -4.34 4.96 2.13
C MET A 278 -3.19 4.04 2.54
N ASP A 279 -2.99 3.84 3.84
CA ASP A 279 -2.23 2.71 4.36
C ASP A 279 -3.14 1.49 4.41
N TYR A 280 -2.67 0.32 4.01
CA TYR A 280 -3.51 -0.86 4.00
C TYR A 280 -2.77 -2.13 4.40
N THR A 281 -3.55 -3.15 4.75
CA THR A 281 -3.09 -4.52 4.90
C THR A 281 -4.04 -5.44 4.16
N VAL A 282 -3.52 -6.18 3.18
CA VAL A 282 -4.25 -7.24 2.49
C VAL A 282 -3.86 -8.58 3.08
N THR A 283 -4.86 -9.44 3.31
CA THR A 283 -4.64 -10.84 3.67
C THR A 283 -5.43 -11.73 2.72
N VAL A 284 -4.76 -12.71 2.14
CA VAL A 284 -5.39 -13.74 1.29
C VAL A 284 -5.19 -15.10 1.93
N VAL A 285 -6.27 -15.83 2.12
CA VAL A 285 -6.29 -17.18 2.68
C VAL A 285 -6.84 -18.14 1.63
N GLY A 286 -5.99 -19.04 1.14
CA GLY A 286 -6.36 -20.04 0.14
C GLY A 286 -6.91 -21.32 0.75
N PHE A 287 -6.44 -21.69 1.94
CA PHE A 287 -6.79 -22.94 2.61
C PHE A 287 -6.95 -22.74 4.12
N ARG A 288 -7.97 -23.37 4.69
CA ARG A 288 -8.20 -23.48 6.13
C ARG A 288 -7.93 -24.91 6.57
#